data_AF-A0A336MKB8-F1
#
_entry.id   AF-A0A336MKB8-F1
#
_cell.length_a   1.000
_cell.length_b   1.000
_cell.length_c   1.000
_cell.angle_alpha   90.00
_cell.angle_beta   90.00
_cell.angle_gamma   90.00
#
_symmetry.space_group_name_H-M   'P 1'
#
loop_
_entity.id
_entity.type
_entity.pdbx_description
1 polymer ?
#
loop_
_entity_poly.entity_id
_entity_poly.type
_entity_poly.pdbx_seq_one_letter_code
_entity_poly.pdbx_strand_id
1 'polypeptide(L)'
;ADGRLYELKALQDSKKAEEYLALARILPGYADLVFPHCQCDSRKEGHVIPAVGMSSFRLHACREDGTLEAQTVELKWDTIDRYESDDEAMAFCFQYSRPDKPSRWVKVFTPYHAFLADCFDRIMEERKWNTEE
;
A
#
# COMPACT_ATOMS: atom_id res chain seq x y z
N ALA A 1 0.26 -0.01 -15.52
CA ALA A 1 1.53 -0.05 -16.30
C ALA A 1 1.28 0.18 -17.79
N ASP A 2 0.30 1.02 -18.14
CA ASP A 2 -0.07 1.23 -19.53
C ASP A 2 0.92 2.20 -20.17
N GLY A 3 1.66 1.68 -21.16
CA GLY A 3 2.64 2.44 -21.93
C GLY A 3 4.03 1.80 -22.01
N ARG A 4 4.46 1.01 -21.01
CA ARG A 4 5.84 0.49 -20.95
C ARG A 4 5.98 -1.03 -20.85
N LEU A 5 4.87 -1.77 -20.92
CA LEU A 5 4.90 -3.24 -20.88
C LEU A 5 5.69 -3.84 -22.06
N TYR A 6 5.62 -3.22 -23.23
CA TYR A 6 6.38 -3.65 -24.40
C TYR A 6 7.89 -3.50 -24.18
N GLU A 7 8.33 -2.35 -23.63
CA GLU A 7 9.74 -2.09 -23.28
C GLU A 7 10.25 -3.13 -22.27
N LEU A 8 9.50 -3.40 -21.20
CA LEU A 8 9.85 -4.42 -20.22
C LEU A 8 10.01 -5.81 -20.84
N LYS A 9 9.10 -6.20 -21.74
CA LYS A 9 9.17 -7.50 -22.45
C LYS A 9 10.42 -7.60 -23.33
N ALA A 10 10.84 -6.50 -23.98
CA ALA A 10 12.05 -6.48 -24.79
C ALA A 10 13.35 -6.57 -23.96
N LEU A 11 13.27 -6.28 -22.66
CA LEU A 11 14.36 -6.33 -21.69
C LEU A 11 14.33 -7.59 -20.80
N GLN A 12 13.45 -8.56 -21.06
CA GLN A 12 13.25 -9.73 -20.19
C GLN A 12 14.41 -10.74 -20.22
N ASP A 13 15.34 -10.63 -21.19
CA ASP A 13 16.57 -11.42 -21.23
C ASP A 13 17.44 -11.10 -20.00
N SER A 14 17.97 -12.11 -19.30
CA SER A 14 18.76 -11.94 -18.09
C SER A 14 20.02 -11.10 -18.30
N LYS A 15 20.56 -11.05 -19.53
CA LYS A 15 21.69 -10.17 -19.90
C LYS A 15 21.34 -8.69 -19.84
N LYS A 16 20.05 -8.34 -19.82
CA LYS A 16 19.53 -6.96 -19.75
C LYS A 16 18.90 -6.64 -18.39
N ALA A 17 19.19 -7.43 -17.36
CA ALA A 17 18.59 -7.26 -16.04
C ALA A 17 18.79 -5.85 -15.46
N GLU A 18 19.94 -5.21 -15.69
CA GLU A 18 20.19 -3.84 -15.22
C GLU A 18 19.25 -2.82 -15.88
N GLU A 19 19.10 -2.87 -17.20
CA GLU A 19 18.18 -2.01 -17.97
C GLU A 19 16.72 -2.26 -17.58
N TYR A 20 16.36 -3.54 -17.41
CA TYR A 20 15.03 -3.93 -16.95
C TYR A 20 14.74 -3.34 -15.57
N LEU A 21 15.66 -3.47 -14.62
CA LEU A 21 15.49 -2.95 -13.27
C LEU A 21 15.47 -1.42 -13.24
N ALA A 22 16.30 -0.75 -14.05
CA ALA A 22 16.28 0.70 -14.19
C ALA A 22 14.90 1.19 -14.68
N LEU A 23 14.32 0.50 -15.65
CA LEU A 23 12.96 0.80 -16.14
C LEU A 23 11.89 0.44 -15.09
N ALA A 24 11.97 -0.72 -14.46
CA ALA A 24 10.97 -1.18 -13.50
C ALA A 24 10.88 -0.24 -12.28
N ARG A 25 12.02 0.22 -11.76
CA ARG A 25 12.09 1.11 -10.58
C ARG A 25 11.38 2.45 -10.75
N ILE A 26 11.18 2.93 -11.98
CA ILE A 26 10.45 4.18 -12.25
C ILE A 26 8.94 3.96 -12.48
N LEU A 27 8.48 2.70 -12.51
CA LEU A 27 7.07 2.41 -12.76
C LEU A 27 6.24 2.54 -11.48
N PRO A 28 5.01 3.08 -11.58
CA PRO A 28 4.09 3.12 -10.45
C PRO A 28 3.80 1.72 -9.90
N GLY A 29 3.88 1.57 -8.57
CA GLY A 29 3.64 0.30 -7.89
C GLY A 29 4.83 -0.66 -7.89
N TYR A 30 5.99 -0.28 -8.43
CA TYR A 30 7.20 -1.06 -8.23
C TYR A 30 7.55 -1.13 -6.74
N ALA A 31 7.84 -2.35 -6.27
CA ALA A 31 8.09 -2.65 -4.85
C ALA A 31 6.90 -2.39 -3.90
N ASP A 32 5.68 -2.28 -4.42
CA ASP A 32 4.48 -2.26 -3.59
C ASP A 32 3.93 -3.67 -3.41
N LEU A 33 3.58 -4.01 -2.17
CA LEU A 33 2.79 -5.19 -1.84
C LEU A 33 1.30 -4.84 -1.92
N VAL A 34 0.60 -5.42 -2.90
CA VAL A 34 -0.83 -5.18 -3.14
C VAL A 34 -1.66 -6.32 -2.57
N PHE A 35 -2.63 -5.99 -1.72
CA PHE A 35 -3.51 -6.93 -1.05
C PHE A 35 -4.83 -7.12 -1.83
N PRO A 36 -5.55 -8.24 -1.63
CA PRO A 36 -6.90 -8.39 -2.17
C PRO A 36 -7.84 -7.27 -1.71
N HIS A 37 -8.86 -6.99 -2.52
CA HIS A 37 -9.87 -6.00 -2.14
C HIS A 37 -10.61 -6.42 -0.86
N CYS A 38 -10.93 -5.47 -0.02
CA CYS A 38 -11.55 -5.70 1.28
C CYS A 38 -12.44 -4.54 1.73
N GLN A 39 -13.33 -4.79 2.68
CA GLN A 39 -14.14 -3.75 3.28
C GLN A 39 -13.28 -2.81 4.12
N CYS A 40 -13.67 -1.53 4.16
CA CYS A 40 -12.99 -0.53 4.97
C CYS A 40 -14.01 0.49 5.49
N ASP A 41 -13.98 0.75 6.79
CA ASP A 41 -14.88 1.71 7.46
C ASP A 41 -14.66 3.17 7.01
N SER A 42 -13.59 3.40 6.25
CA SER A 42 -13.31 4.71 5.69
C SER A 42 -14.27 5.09 4.56
N ARG A 43 -14.94 4.10 3.95
CA ARG A 43 -15.92 4.24 2.88
C ARG A 43 -17.33 3.88 3.39
N LYS A 44 -18.34 4.56 2.85
CA LYS A 44 -19.74 4.22 3.10
C LYS A 44 -20.21 3.02 2.28
N GLU A 45 -19.69 2.90 1.05
CA GLU A 45 -20.03 1.85 0.09
C GLU A 45 -18.75 1.42 -0.65
N GLY A 46 -18.73 0.15 -1.08
CA GLY A 46 -17.61 -0.45 -1.80
C GLY A 46 -16.44 -0.90 -0.92
N HIS A 47 -15.39 -1.35 -1.57
CA HIS A 47 -14.17 -1.88 -0.98
C HIS A 47 -12.97 -0.94 -1.19
N VAL A 48 -11.83 -1.33 -0.64
CA VAL A 48 -10.51 -0.78 -0.93
C VAL A 48 -9.54 -1.88 -1.30
N ILE A 49 -8.51 -1.55 -2.08
CA ILE A 49 -7.32 -2.37 -2.33
C ILE A 49 -6.15 -1.73 -1.59
N PRO A 50 -5.71 -2.30 -0.46
CA PRO A 50 -4.53 -1.84 0.25
C PRO A 50 -3.25 -2.12 -0.56
N ALA A 51 -2.35 -1.16 -0.61
CA ALA A 51 -1.02 -1.31 -1.18
C ALA A 51 0.01 -0.70 -0.22
N VAL A 52 0.96 -1.51 0.19
CA VAL A 52 2.06 -1.13 1.09
C VAL A 52 3.31 -0.93 0.24
N GLY A 53 3.77 0.32 0.13
CA GLY A 53 4.98 0.68 -0.60
C GLY A 53 6.02 1.33 0.29
N MET A 54 7.26 1.42 -0.19
CA MET A 54 8.35 2.05 0.58
C MET A 54 8.07 3.52 0.89
N SER A 55 7.43 4.24 -0.03
CA SER A 55 7.16 5.67 0.11
C SER A 55 5.86 5.98 0.85
N SER A 56 4.83 5.15 0.70
CA SER A 56 3.50 5.41 1.23
C SER A 56 2.67 4.13 1.37
N PHE A 57 1.64 4.22 2.21
CA PHE A 57 0.53 3.28 2.26
C PHE A 57 -0.66 3.83 1.48
N ARG A 58 -1.26 3.02 0.60
CA ARG A 58 -2.34 3.46 -0.29
C ARG A 58 -3.58 2.59 -0.14
N LEU A 59 -4.75 3.23 -0.13
CA LEU A 59 -6.06 2.58 -0.21
C LEU A 59 -6.74 3.02 -1.50
N HIS A 60 -6.78 2.13 -2.50
CA HIS A 60 -7.48 2.39 -3.77
C HIS A 60 -8.93 1.99 -3.62
N ALA A 61 -9.85 2.92 -3.84
CA ALA A 61 -11.28 2.62 -3.85
C ALA A 61 -11.59 1.63 -4.98
N CYS A 62 -12.45 0.67 -4.69
CA CYS A 62 -12.98 -0.26 -5.66
C CYS A 62 -14.40 -0.69 -5.26
N ARG A 63 -15.11 -1.30 -6.19
CA ARG A 63 -16.41 -1.92 -5.93
C ARG A 63 -16.26 -3.23 -5.15
N GLU A 64 -17.37 -3.79 -4.70
CA GLU A 64 -17.36 -5.07 -3.96
C GLU A 64 -16.80 -6.25 -4.80
N ASP A 65 -16.89 -6.14 -6.12
CA ASP A 65 -16.32 -7.09 -7.09
C ASP A 65 -14.83 -6.83 -7.43
N GLY A 66 -14.21 -5.85 -6.79
CA GLY A 66 -12.81 -5.47 -7.01
C GLY A 66 -12.57 -4.53 -8.19
N THR A 67 -13.62 -4.09 -8.91
CA THR A 67 -13.48 -3.11 -10.00
C THR A 67 -12.97 -1.78 -9.44
N LEU A 68 -11.80 -1.33 -9.92
CA LEU A 68 -11.17 -0.10 -9.48
C LEU A 68 -12.04 1.15 -9.71
N GLU A 69 -12.02 2.05 -8.75
CA GLU A 69 -12.57 3.41 -8.86
C GLU A 69 -11.43 4.43 -8.93
N ALA A 70 -11.75 5.66 -9.34
CA ALA A 70 -10.75 6.71 -9.53
C ALA A 70 -10.13 7.24 -8.22
N GLN A 71 -10.76 6.99 -7.07
CA GLN A 71 -10.33 7.56 -5.79
C GLN A 71 -9.24 6.69 -5.15
N THR A 72 -8.10 7.30 -4.84
CA THR A 72 -7.05 6.68 -4.03
C THR A 72 -6.73 7.58 -2.85
N VAL A 73 -6.69 7.00 -1.65
CA VAL A 73 -6.13 7.66 -0.47
C VAL A 73 -4.69 7.22 -0.34
N GLU A 74 -3.76 8.15 -0.46
CA GLU A 74 -2.34 7.93 -0.22
C GLU A 74 -1.93 8.58 1.11
N LEU A 75 -1.32 7.77 1.98
CA LEU A 75 -0.87 8.15 3.30
C LEU A 75 0.64 7.98 3.34
N LYS A 76 1.35 9.09 3.55
CA LYS A 76 2.77 9.02 3.81
C LYS A 76 2.98 8.43 5.20
N TRP A 77 4.05 7.66 5.35
CA TRP A 77 4.37 6.96 6.59
C TRP A 77 4.53 7.89 7.81
N ASP A 78 5.00 9.12 7.61
CA ASP A 78 5.11 10.15 8.66
C ASP A 78 3.76 10.65 9.18
N THR A 79 2.67 10.39 8.45
CA THR A 79 1.30 10.74 8.86
C THR A 79 0.62 9.63 9.64
N ILE A 80 1.19 8.43 9.71
CA ILE A 80 0.59 7.27 10.39
C ILE A 80 1.16 7.20 11.80
N ASP A 81 0.32 7.46 12.79
CA ASP A 81 0.73 7.62 14.18
C ASP A 81 0.76 6.26 14.92
N ARG A 82 -0.18 5.38 14.59
CA ARG A 82 -0.41 4.09 15.26
C ARG A 82 -0.99 3.08 14.29
N TYR A 83 -0.73 1.81 14.52
CA TYR A 83 -1.39 0.70 13.84
C TYR A 83 -1.40 -0.54 14.73
N GLU A 84 -2.38 -1.42 14.49
CA GLU A 84 -2.53 -2.69 15.20
C GLU A 84 -3.32 -3.70 14.35
N SER A 85 -3.07 -4.97 14.61
CA SER A 85 -3.90 -6.08 14.14
C SER A 85 -4.98 -6.39 15.18
N ASP A 86 -6.25 -6.41 14.75
CA ASP A 86 -7.41 -6.79 15.56
C ASP A 86 -7.89 -8.18 15.12
N ASP A 87 -7.46 -9.21 15.85
CA ASP A 87 -7.73 -10.61 15.50
C ASP A 87 -9.20 -11.00 15.65
N GLU A 88 -9.93 -10.36 16.59
CA GLU A 88 -11.36 -10.62 16.82
C GLU A 88 -12.19 -10.06 15.67
N ALA A 89 -11.88 -8.83 15.23
CA ALA A 89 -12.56 -8.20 14.08
C ALA A 89 -12.02 -8.66 12.72
N MET A 90 -10.93 -9.45 12.69
CA MET A 90 -10.14 -9.75 11.49
C MET A 90 -9.82 -8.49 10.68
N ALA A 91 -9.29 -7.48 11.37
CA ALA A 91 -9.08 -6.16 10.79
C ALA A 91 -7.68 -5.63 11.07
N PHE A 92 -7.12 -4.94 10.08
CA PHE A 92 -5.97 -4.07 10.30
C PHE A 92 -6.47 -2.66 10.62
N CYS A 93 -6.02 -2.14 11.75
CA CYS A 93 -6.40 -0.84 12.28
C CYS A 93 -5.22 0.12 12.19
N PHE A 94 -5.45 1.35 11.76
CA PHE A 94 -4.42 2.39 11.80
C PHE A 94 -5.00 3.78 12.07
N GLN A 95 -4.18 4.62 12.70
CA GLN A 95 -4.45 6.02 12.91
C GLN A 95 -3.57 6.86 12.00
N TYR A 96 -4.15 7.85 11.35
CA TYR A 96 -3.37 8.84 10.63
C TYR A 96 -3.85 10.26 10.92
N SER A 97 -2.91 11.20 10.87
CA SER A 97 -3.15 12.62 11.02
C SER A 97 -3.15 13.32 9.66
N ARG A 98 -3.85 14.45 9.57
CA ARG A 98 -3.76 15.39 8.44
C ARG A 98 -3.61 16.80 9.00
N PRO A 99 -2.93 17.70 8.28
CA PRO A 99 -2.89 19.10 8.67
C PRO A 99 -4.31 19.61 8.92
N ASP A 100 -4.50 20.25 10.06
CA ASP A 100 -5.75 20.92 10.46
C ASP A 100 -6.99 20.01 10.57
N LYS A 101 -6.80 18.68 10.71
CA LYS A 101 -7.89 17.74 10.96
C LYS A 101 -7.56 16.84 12.16
N PRO A 102 -8.58 16.42 12.93
CA PRO A 102 -8.37 15.42 13.97
C PRO A 102 -7.85 14.12 13.34
N SER A 103 -6.97 13.43 14.07
CA SER A 103 -6.48 12.12 13.66
C SER A 103 -7.65 11.15 13.49
N ARG A 104 -7.62 10.37 12.42
CA ARG A 104 -8.68 9.44 12.05
C ARG A 104 -8.20 8.01 12.29
N TRP A 105 -8.99 7.23 13.01
CA TRP A 105 -8.84 5.79 13.09
C TRP A 105 -9.58 5.13 11.94
N VAL A 106 -8.96 4.14 11.29
CA VAL A 106 -9.52 3.40 10.16
C VAL A 106 -9.31 1.91 10.38
N LYS A 107 -10.33 1.13 10.04
CA LYS A 107 -10.30 -0.33 10.01
C LYS A 107 -10.39 -0.85 8.58
N VAL A 108 -9.51 -1.78 8.23
CA VAL A 108 -9.49 -2.53 6.98
C VAL A 108 -9.79 -3.99 7.33
N PHE A 109 -10.98 -4.48 6.96
CA PHE A 109 -11.46 -5.81 7.33
C PHE A 109 -10.95 -6.84 6.32
N THR A 110 -9.87 -7.54 6.66
CA THR A 110 -9.16 -8.42 5.74
C THR A 110 -8.60 -9.63 6.47
N PRO A 111 -8.69 -10.85 5.91
CA PRO A 111 -8.07 -12.03 6.52
C PRO A 111 -6.53 -11.94 6.56
N TYR A 112 -5.93 -10.96 5.87
CA TYR A 112 -4.49 -10.71 5.85
C TYR A 112 -4.07 -9.65 6.87
N HIS A 113 -4.90 -9.34 7.88
CA HIS A 113 -4.66 -8.25 8.83
C HIS A 113 -3.29 -8.37 9.55
N ALA A 114 -2.93 -9.57 10.00
CA ALA A 114 -1.64 -9.83 10.64
C ALA A 114 -0.46 -9.60 9.67
N PHE A 115 -0.54 -10.15 8.46
CA PHE A 115 0.52 -9.94 7.45
C PHE A 115 0.65 -8.47 7.03
N LEU A 116 -0.46 -7.73 6.99
CA LEU A 116 -0.42 -6.30 6.71
C LEU A 116 0.24 -5.51 7.85
N ALA A 117 0.04 -5.92 9.11
CA ALA A 117 0.77 -5.38 10.25
C ALA A 117 2.27 -5.70 10.18
N ASP A 118 2.65 -6.94 9.85
CA ASP A 118 4.06 -7.32 9.65
C ASP A 118 4.73 -6.48 8.57
N CYS A 119 4.02 -6.17 7.47
CA CYS A 119 4.52 -5.28 6.44
C CYS A 119 4.77 -3.85 6.97
N PHE A 120 3.88 -3.32 7.82
CA PHE A 120 4.07 -2.01 8.45
C PHE A 120 5.28 -2.01 9.38
N ASP A 121 5.41 -3.03 10.24
CA ASP A 121 6.56 -3.18 11.14
C ASP A 121 7.87 -3.17 10.35
N ARG A 122 7.92 -3.92 9.24
CA ARG A 122 9.10 -3.97 8.40
C ARG A 122 9.45 -2.63 7.77
N ILE A 123 8.46 -1.91 7.25
CA ILE A 123 8.70 -0.57 6.67
C ILE A 123 9.15 0.42 7.75
N MET A 124 8.57 0.37 8.96
CA MET A 124 8.98 1.24 10.06
C MET A 124 10.42 0.97 10.50
N GLU A 125 10.82 -0.30 10.55
CA GLU A 125 12.20 -0.69 10.86
C GLU A 125 13.19 -0.17 9.81
N GLU A 126 12.92 -0.40 8.52
CA GLU A 126 13.80 0.07 7.44
C GLU A 126 13.92 1.60 7.39
N ARG A 127 12.84 2.32 7.73
CA ARG A 127 12.87 3.79 7.83
C ARG A 127 13.72 4.30 8.99
N LYS A 128 13.76 3.58 10.11
CA LYS A 128 14.64 3.93 11.24
C LYS A 128 16.11 3.82 10.82
N TRP A 129 16.49 2.71 10.17
CA TRP A 129 17.86 2.52 9.69
C TRP A 129 18.29 3.62 8.71
N ASN A 130 17.42 4.03 7.78
CA ASN A 130 17.73 5.12 6.84
C ASN A 130 17.86 6.51 7.48
N THR A 131 17.44 6.68 8.74
CA THR A 131 17.54 7.96 9.48
C THR A 131 18.76 7.96 10.43
N GLU A 132 19.36 6.80 10.67
CA GLU A 132 20.54 6.62 11.53
C GLU A 132 21.87 6.75 10.77
N GLU A 133 21.84 6.85 9.44
CA GLU A 133 22.97 7.25 8.57
C GLU A 133 23.02 8.77 8.32
#